data_AF-A0A3C1G5J0-F1
#
_entry.id   AF-A0A3C1G5J0-F1
#
_cell.length_a   1.000
_cell.length_b   1.000
_cell.length_c   1.000
_cell.angle_alpha   90.00
_cell.angle_beta   90.00
_cell.angle_gamma   90.00
#
_symmetry.space_group_name_H-M   'P 1'
#
loop_
_entity.id
_entity.type
_entity.pdbx_description
1 polymer ?
#
loop_
_entity_poly.entity_id
_entity_poly.type
_entity_poly.pdbx_seq_one_letter_code
_entity_poly.pdbx_strand_id
1 'polypeptide(L)' 'MEGNTYAALRIKYMKKLLSKVGIDPARLEMYNLSAAMGPRWAEICEEFTERISKLGPSPIWLAGCKRNKRSD' A
#
# COMPACT_ATOMS: atom_id res chain seq x y z
N MET A 1 25.82 3.94 1.86
CA MET A 1 24.64 3.19 1.40
C MET A 1 23.42 3.85 2.04
N GLU A 2 22.56 4.47 1.24
CA GLU A 2 21.53 5.41 1.73
C GLU A 2 20.26 4.69 2.22
N GLY A 3 19.58 5.26 3.22
CA GLY A 3 18.38 4.69 3.82
C GLY A 3 17.21 4.52 2.83
N ASN A 4 17.07 5.45 1.88
CA ASN A 4 16.06 5.41 0.81
C ASN A 4 16.20 4.16 -0.07
N THR A 5 17.44 3.75 -0.36
CA THR A 5 17.74 2.68 -1.32
C THR A 5 17.40 1.33 -0.69
N TYR A 6 17.73 1.16 0.59
CA TYR A 6 17.29 0.00 1.35
C TYR A 6 15.77 -0.07 1.53
N ALA A 7 15.10 1.08 1.70
CA ALA A 7 13.65 1.12 1.77
C ALA A 7 13.02 0.64 0.45
N ALA A 8 13.53 1.09 -0.69
CA ALA A 8 13.06 0.64 -2.00
C ALA A 8 13.24 -0.87 -2.20
N LEU A 9 14.38 -1.44 -1.76
CA LEU A 9 14.61 -2.89 -1.78
C LEU A 9 13.60 -3.65 -0.91
N ARG A 10 13.32 -3.15 0.31
CA ARG A 10 12.31 -3.75 1.19
C ARG A 10 10.91 -3.70 0.60
N ILE A 11 10.52 -2.58 -0.01
CA ILE A 11 9.22 -2.43 -0.68
C ILE A 11 9.09 -3.40 -1.84
N LYS A 12 10.14 -3.53 -2.67
CA LYS A 12 10.17 -4.50 -3.77
C LYS A 12 10.00 -5.94 -3.27
N TYR A 13 10.66 -6.29 -2.16
CA TYR A 13 10.51 -7.60 -1.54
C TYR A 13 9.10 -7.80 -0.97
N MET A 14 8.56 -6.80 -0.26
CA MET A 14 7.23 -6.84 0.33
C MET A 14 6.13 -7.01 -0.72
N LYS A 15 6.21 -6.31 -1.86
CA LYS A 15 5.27 -6.50 -2.98
C LYS A 15 5.21 -7.95 -3.45
N LYS A 16 6.35 -8.66 -3.49
CA LYS A 16 6.37 -10.11 -3.81
C LYS A 16 5.70 -10.95 -2.74
N LEU A 17 5.89 -10.62 -1.47
CA LEU A 17 5.24 -11.33 -0.36
C LEU A 17 3.72 -11.13 -0.36
N LEU A 18 3.25 -9.89 -0.59
CA LEU A 18 1.82 -9.58 -0.67
C LEU A 18 1.12 -10.45 -1.73
N SER A 19 1.72 -10.56 -2.92
CA SER A 19 1.19 -11.42 -3.97
C SER A 19 1.07 -12.88 -3.53
N LYS A 20 2.06 -13.42 -2.80
CA LYS A 20 2.04 -14.81 -2.31
C LYS A 20 0.93 -15.08 -1.30
N VAL A 21 0.52 -14.08 -0.53
CA VAL A 21 -0.56 -14.21 0.47
C VAL A 21 -1.92 -13.76 -0.07
N GLY A 22 -2.04 -13.55 -1.39
CA GLY A 22 -3.30 -13.17 -2.03
C GLY A 22 -3.72 -11.71 -1.81
N ILE A 23 -2.79 -10.83 -1.45
CA ILE A 23 -3.01 -9.39 -1.36
C ILE A 23 -2.44 -8.74 -2.61
N ASP A 24 -3.24 -7.91 -3.28
CA ASP A 24 -2.78 -7.17 -4.45
C ASP A 24 -1.58 -6.26 -4.11
N PRO A 25 -0.40 -6.47 -4.74
CA PRO A 25 0.79 -5.66 -4.50
C PRO A 25 0.62 -4.16 -4.82
N ALA A 26 -0.36 -3.80 -5.65
CA ALA A 26 -0.68 -2.41 -5.97
C ALA A 26 -1.18 -1.60 -4.76
N ARG A 27 -1.50 -2.28 -3.64
CA ARG A 27 -1.86 -1.66 -2.36
C ARG A 27 -0.66 -1.10 -1.57
N LEU A 28 0.56 -1.32 -2.04
CA LEU A 28 1.79 -0.81 -1.43
C LEU A 28 2.58 -0.04 -2.49
N GLU A 29 3.00 1.19 -2.21
CA GLU A 29 3.88 1.93 -3.12
C GLU A 29 4.85 2.81 -2.34
N MET A 30 6.01 3.08 -2.93
CA MET A 30 6.98 4.02 -2.40
C MET A 30 7.28 5.09 -3.45
N TYR A 31 7.29 6.33 -3.00
CA TYR A 31 7.60 7.50 -3.82
C TYR A 31 8.79 8.24 -3.22
N ASN A 32 9.73 8.68 -4.07
CA ASN A 32 10.82 9.55 -3.65
C ASN A 32 10.44 10.99 -3.94
N LEU A 33 10.34 11.81 -2.89
CA LEU A 33 9.97 13.22 -3.01
C LEU A 33 10.93 14.09 -2.19
N SER A 34 11.24 15.28 -2.69
CA SER A 34 11.95 16.32 -1.96
C SER A 34 10.96 17.25 -1.25
N ALA A 35 11.43 18.01 -0.26
CA ALA A 35 10.60 18.91 0.52
C ALA A 35 9.90 20.02 -0.32
N ALA A 36 10.42 20.32 -1.52
CA ALA A 36 9.86 21.33 -2.41
C ALA A 36 8.73 20.81 -3.31
N MET A 37 8.49 19.49 -3.36
CA MET A 37 7.52 18.88 -4.29
C MET A 37 6.11 18.74 -3.68
N GLY A 38 5.63 19.79 -3.01
CA GLY A 38 4.30 19.83 -2.39
C GLY A 38 3.15 19.53 -3.37
N PRO A 39 3.05 20.19 -4.54
CA PRO A 39 1.99 19.92 -5.51
C PRO A 39 2.00 18.47 -6.00
N ARG A 40 3.19 17.92 -6.31
CA ARG A 40 3.32 16.54 -6.76
C ARG A 40 2.91 15.52 -5.68
N TRP A 41 3.15 15.84 -4.41
CA TRP A 41 2.66 15.00 -3.31
C TRP A 41 1.13 14.92 -3.28
N ALA A 42 0.43 16.04 -3.47
CA ALA A 42 -1.03 16.06 -3.51
C ALA A 42 -1.57 15.19 -4.67
N GLU A 43 -0.99 15.31 -5.86
CA GLU A 43 -1.33 14.46 -7.02
C GLU A 43 -1.14 12.97 -6.70
N ILE A 44 0.00 12.60 -6.10
CA ILE A 44 0.28 11.21 -5.72
C ILE A 44 -0.75 10.69 -4.71
N CYS A 45 -1.14 11.51 -3.72
CA CYS A 45 -2.18 11.13 -2.77
C CYS A 45 -3.51 10.88 -3.46
N GLU A 46 -3.90 11.70 -4.43
CA GLU A 46 -5.14 11.54 -5.19
C GLU A 46 -5.10 10.28 -6.07
N GLU A 47 -4.04 10.11 -6.88
CA GLU A 47 -3.82 8.95 -7.74
C GLU A 47 -3.84 7.64 -6.93
N PHE A 48 -3.16 7.63 -5.78
CA PHE A 48 -3.08 6.43 -4.92
C PHE A 48 -4.41 6.16 -4.23
N THR A 49 -5.12 7.19 -3.78
CA THR A 49 -6.46 7.05 -3.20
C THR A 49 -7.43 6.46 -4.20
N GLU A 50 -7.43 6.96 -5.44
CA GLU A 50 -8.30 6.44 -6.50
C GLU A 50 -7.97 4.96 -6.80
N ARG A 51 -6.69 4.60 -6.85
CA ARG A 51 -6.24 3.22 -7.01
C ARG A 51 -6.77 2.31 -5.90
N ILE A 52 -6.64 2.70 -4.64
CA ILE A 52 -7.11 1.91 -3.50
C ILE A 52 -8.63 1.77 -3.51
N SER A 53 -9.35 2.84 -3.85
CA SER A 53 -10.81 2.82 -4.01
C SER A 53 -11.25 1.81 -5.07
N LYS A 54 -10.58 1.78 -6.24
CA LYS A 54 -10.86 0.82 -7.32
C LYS A 54 -10.58 -0.64 -6.92
N LEU A 55 -9.56 -0.88 -6.09
CA LEU A 55 -9.25 -2.22 -5.57
C LEU A 55 -10.25 -2.69 -4.50
N GLY A 56 -11.04 -1.79 -3.93
CA GLY A 56 -12.03 -2.08 -2.90
C GLY A 56 -11.42 -2.40 -1.53
N PRO A 57 -12.25 -2.85 -0.57
CA PRO A 57 -11.84 -3.11 0.81
C PRO A 57 -10.70 -4.11 0.93
N SER A 58 -9.81 -3.91 1.92
CA SER A 58 -8.70 -4.82 2.17
C SER A 58 -9.20 -6.22 2.59
N PRO A 59 -8.64 -7.30 2.03
CA PRO A 59 -8.94 -8.67 2.46
C PRO A 59 -8.70 -8.91 3.95
N ILE A 60 -7.72 -8.23 4.54
CA ILE A 60 -7.40 -8.31 5.98
C ILE A 60 -8.57 -7.75 6.80
N TRP A 61 -9.10 -6.59 6.40
CA TRP A 61 -10.23 -5.98 7.07
C TRP A 61 -11.49 -6.84 6.96
N LEU A 62 -11.77 -7.36 5.76
CA LEU A 62 -12.90 -8.29 5.54
C LEU A 62 -12.78 -9.56 6.40
N ALA A 63 -11.58 -10.13 6.53
CA ALA A 63 -11.34 -11.27 7.40
C ALA A 63 -11.58 -10.92 8.88
N GLY A 64 -11.15 -9.73 9.31
CA GLY A 64 -11.42 -9.19 10.65
C GLY A 64 -12.93 -9.06 10.94
N CYS A 65 -13.68 -8.46 10.01
CA CYS A 65 -15.14 -8.34 10.14
C CYS A 65 -15.84 -9.70 10.23
N LYS A 66 -15.44 -10.68 9.41
CA LYS A 66 -15.99 -12.05 9.45
C LYS A 66 -15.66 -12.79 10.75
N ARG A 67 -14.55 -12.45 11.42
CA ARG A 67 -14.19 -13.02 12.72
C ARG A 67 -15.11 -12.47 13.81
N ASN A 68 -15.32 -11.16 13.85
CA ASN A 68 -16.17 -10.52 14.87
C ASN A 68 -17.65 -10.95 14.76
N LYS A 69 -18.18 -11.12 13.54
CA LYS A 69 -19.56 -11.63 13.34
C LYS A 69 -19.78 -13.09 13.73
N ARG A 70 -18.72 -13.86 14.00
CA ARG A 70 -18.81 -15.27 14.43
C ARG A 70 -18.73 -15.43 15.95
N SER A 71 -18.36 -14.37 16.66
CA SER A 71 -18.33 -14.32 18.13
C SER A 71 -19.59 -13.70 18.75
N ASP A 72 -20.50 -13.23 17.89
CA ASP A 72 -21.87 -12.82 18.23
C ASP A 72 -22.83 -13.96 17.82
#